data_AF-A0AAV0IAF4-F1
#
_entry.id   AF-A0AAV0IAF4-F1
#
_cell.length_a   1.000
_cell.length_b   1.000
_cell.length_c   1.000
_cell.angle_alpha   90.00
_cell.angle_beta   90.00
_cell.angle_gamma   90.00
#
_symmetry.space_group_name_H-M   'P 1'
#
loop_
_entity.id
_entity.type
_entity.pdbx_description
1 polymer ?
#
loop_
_entity_poly.entity_id
_entity_poly.type
_entity_poly.pdbx_seq_one_letter_code
_entity_poly.pdbx_strand_id
1 'polypeptide(L)'
;MPFKDQLILQGTDRLEVLRVEIEDEKLELTYRKLEKFSGLRNLEVLGGGLIGDFMGVFPSIRWLRLNKRRAIPIGLDMKKLVNFNVIGCPIRDDWRGWQTMKLTEIEGLEGLATLQSLDISRCENLTQVFGLEKLESLRSLKMTECVDQEIA
;
A
#
# COMPACT_ATOMS: atom_id res chain seq x y z
N MET A 1 -22.78 13.43 19.63
CA MET A 1 -21.90 13.02 20.73
C MET A 1 -20.62 12.47 20.11
N PRO A 2 -19.40 12.99 20.39
CA PRO A 2 -18.20 12.46 19.75
C PRO A 2 -17.34 11.74 20.79
N PHE A 3 -17.48 10.42 20.88
CA PHE A 3 -16.29 9.62 21.16
C PHE A 3 -15.53 9.60 19.84
N LYS A 4 -14.53 10.49 19.70
CA LYS A 4 -13.60 10.42 18.57
C LYS A 4 -12.82 9.13 18.75
N ASP A 5 -13.04 8.19 17.85
CA ASP A 5 -12.37 6.91 17.71
C ASP A 5 -10.85 7.09 17.70
N GLN A 6 -10.24 7.04 18.88
CA GLN A 6 -8.79 6.99 19.02
C GLN A 6 -8.39 5.53 19.13
N LEU A 7 -8.11 4.93 17.97
CA LEU A 7 -7.31 3.71 17.93
C LEU A 7 -5.92 4.03 18.49
N ILE A 8 -5.64 3.55 19.70
CA ILE A 8 -4.34 3.69 20.38
C ILE A 8 -3.52 2.44 20.05
N LEU A 9 -2.48 2.61 19.24
CA LEU A 9 -1.52 1.56 18.97
C LEU A 9 -0.42 1.59 20.03
N GLN A 10 -0.19 0.47 20.73
CA GLN A 10 0.91 0.30 21.69
C GLN A 10 2.04 -0.54 21.06
N GLY A 11 3.28 -0.33 21.50
CA GLY A 11 4.46 -1.07 21.01
C GLY A 11 5.69 -0.18 20.81
N THR A 12 6.78 -0.79 20.32
CA THR A 12 8.13 -0.20 20.19
C THR A 12 8.64 -0.25 18.76
N ASP A 13 9.74 0.45 18.49
CA ASP A 13 10.46 0.44 17.21
C ASP A 13 11.01 -0.94 16.81
N ARG A 14 11.15 -1.87 17.76
CA ARG A 14 11.55 -3.27 17.52
C ARG A 14 10.43 -4.14 16.94
N LEU A 15 9.20 -3.63 16.90
CA LEU A 15 8.08 -4.39 16.35
C LEU A 15 8.29 -4.61 14.84
N GLU A 16 8.47 -5.86 14.44
CA GLU A 16 8.67 -6.20 13.03
C GLU A 16 7.36 -6.54 12.30
N VAL A 17 6.32 -6.93 13.04
CA VAL A 17 5.02 -7.34 12.49
C VAL A 17 3.90 -6.59 13.19
N LEU A 18 3.05 -5.93 12.41
CA LEU A 18 1.84 -5.28 12.90
C LEU A 18 0.66 -5.66 12.03
N ARG A 19 -0.39 -6.20 12.65
CA ARG A 19 -1.71 -6.36 12.04
C ARG A 19 -2.69 -5.44 12.73
N VAL A 20 -3.42 -4.66 11.95
CA VAL A 20 -4.47 -3.77 12.44
C VAL A 20 -5.79 -4.15 11.77
N GLU A 21 -6.81 -4.39 12.58
CA GLU A 21 -8.17 -4.63 12.10
C GLU A 21 -9.05 -3.48 12.57
N ILE A 22 -9.77 -2.89 11.63
CA ILE A 22 -10.55 -1.69 11.84
C ILE A 22 -11.99 -1.99 11.44
N GLU A 23 -12.88 -2.02 12.42
CA GLU A 23 -14.32 -2.22 12.20
C GLU A 23 -14.99 -0.96 11.66
N ASP A 24 -14.62 0.22 12.16
CA ASP A 24 -15.15 1.48 11.65
C ASP A 24 -14.47 1.88 10.34
N GLU A 25 -15.18 1.70 9.22
CA GLU A 25 -14.71 2.07 7.88
C GLU A 25 -14.30 3.55 7.74
N LYS A 26 -14.77 4.43 8.64
CA LYS A 26 -14.41 5.86 8.64
C LYS A 26 -13.11 6.15 9.38
N LEU A 27 -12.58 5.20 10.15
CA LEU A 27 -11.35 5.42 10.90
C LEU A 27 -10.14 5.49 9.98
N GLU A 28 -9.36 6.55 10.15
CA GLU A 28 -8.13 6.79 9.39
C GLU A 28 -6.88 6.62 10.28
N LEU A 29 -5.91 5.89 9.75
CA LEU A 29 -4.56 5.78 10.24
C LEU A 29 -3.68 6.79 9.51
N THR A 30 -3.10 7.73 10.25
CA THR A 30 -2.10 8.66 9.73
C THR A 30 -0.69 8.17 10.06
N TYR A 31 0.32 8.67 9.34
CA TYR A 31 1.71 8.33 9.61
C TYR A 31 2.11 8.54 11.08
N ARG A 32 1.59 9.58 11.75
CA ARG A 32 1.86 9.87 13.16
C ARG A 32 1.50 8.73 14.10
N LYS A 33 0.47 7.94 13.78
CA LYS A 33 0.08 6.78 14.59
C LYS A 33 1.05 5.60 14.42
N LEU A 34 1.82 5.59 13.33
CA LEU A 34 2.65 4.46 12.91
C LEU A 34 4.16 4.77 12.87
N GLU A 35 4.57 6.05 12.96
CA GLU A 35 5.96 6.51 12.80
C GLU A 35 6.94 5.94 13.82
N LYS A 36 6.44 5.59 15.01
CA LYS A 36 7.25 4.94 16.05
C LYS A 36 7.64 3.49 15.72
N PHE A 37 7.00 2.88 14.74
CA PHE A 37 7.24 1.49 14.34
C PHE A 37 8.15 1.41 13.10
N SER A 38 9.27 2.14 13.12
CA SER A 38 10.21 2.25 12.00
C SER A 38 10.91 0.92 11.64
N GLY A 39 10.97 -0.03 12.59
CA GLY A 39 11.48 -1.39 12.37
C GLY A 39 10.50 -2.35 11.71
N LEU A 40 9.28 -1.92 11.37
CA LEU A 40 8.29 -2.79 10.74
C LEU A 40 8.82 -3.37 9.42
N ARG A 41 8.71 -4.70 9.33
CA ARG A 41 8.95 -5.47 8.12
C ARG A 41 7.64 -5.93 7.48
N ASN A 42 6.62 -6.18 8.30
CA ASN A 42 5.32 -6.67 7.86
C ASN A 42 4.21 -5.78 8.44
N LEU A 43 3.42 -5.19 7.55
CA LEU A 43 2.24 -4.43 7.92
C LEU A 43 1.01 -5.00 7.21
N GLU A 44 0.04 -5.46 7.98
CA GLU A 44 -1.28 -5.80 7.47
C GLU A 44 -2.31 -4.86 8.09
N VAL A 45 -3.17 -4.30 7.26
CA VAL A 45 -4.30 -3.55 7.76
C VAL A 45 -5.57 -3.86 6.99
N LEU A 46 -6.59 -4.23 7.75
CA LEU A 46 -7.91 -4.64 7.28
C LEU A 46 -8.91 -3.55 7.68
N GLY A 47 -9.63 -2.98 6.70
CA GLY A 47 -10.60 -1.91 6.94
C GLY A 47 -9.98 -0.52 7.17
N GLY A 48 -10.83 0.48 7.37
CA GLY A 48 -10.44 1.89 7.56
C GLY A 48 -9.66 2.51 6.39
N GLY A 49 -8.94 3.60 6.66
CA GLY A 49 -8.06 4.29 5.70
C GLY A 49 -6.60 4.39 6.17
N LEU A 50 -5.64 4.40 5.26
CA LEU A 50 -4.31 4.99 5.50
C LEU A 50 -4.27 6.31 4.76
N ILE A 51 -4.02 7.42 5.46
CA ILE A 51 -4.04 8.74 4.86
C ILE A 51 -2.81 9.55 5.24
N GLY A 52 -2.35 10.36 4.30
CA GLY A 52 -1.13 11.16 4.41
C GLY A 52 0.05 10.50 3.70
N ASP A 53 1.22 11.13 3.86
CA ASP A 53 2.45 10.69 3.23
C ASP A 53 3.22 9.74 4.17
N PHE A 54 3.51 8.54 3.69
CA PHE A 54 4.27 7.51 4.42
C PHE A 54 5.68 7.32 3.87
N MET A 55 6.16 8.23 3.03
CA MET A 55 7.56 8.24 2.58
C MET A 55 8.51 8.27 3.78
N GLY A 56 9.44 7.30 3.82
CA GLY A 56 10.42 7.16 4.89
C GLY A 56 9.90 6.65 6.24
N VAL A 57 8.59 6.38 6.37
CA VAL A 57 7.99 5.93 7.64
C VAL A 57 8.34 4.48 7.96
N PHE A 58 8.40 3.63 6.93
CA PHE A 58 8.73 2.20 7.08
C PHE A 58 9.98 1.83 6.27
N PRO A 59 11.19 2.28 6.68
CA PRO A 59 12.41 2.08 5.90
C PRO A 59 12.83 0.61 5.74
N SER A 60 12.25 -0.30 6.53
CA SER A 60 12.56 -1.74 6.55
C SER A 60 11.42 -2.61 6.03
N ILE A 61 10.33 -2.02 5.52
CA ILE A 61 9.14 -2.77 5.11
C ILE A 61 9.48 -3.74 3.97
N ARG A 62 9.01 -4.98 4.11
CA ARG A 62 9.13 -6.04 3.11
C ARG A 62 7.75 -6.51 2.66
N TRP A 63 6.78 -6.60 3.56
CA TRP A 63 5.42 -7.04 3.25
C TRP A 63 4.41 -5.98 3.65
N LEU A 64 3.55 -5.61 2.70
CA LEU A 64 2.43 -4.73 2.94
C LEU A 64 1.15 -5.35 2.40
N ARG A 65 0.14 -5.45 3.26
CA ARG A 65 -1.21 -5.89 2.90
C ARG A 65 -2.25 -4.87 3.33
N LEU A 66 -2.99 -4.33 2.36
CA LEU A 66 -4.12 -3.43 2.56
C LEU A 66 -5.37 -4.08 1.95
N ASN A 67 -6.47 -4.10 2.70
CA ASN A 67 -7.71 -4.74 2.25
C ASN A 67 -8.91 -3.85 2.54
N LYS A 68 -9.77 -3.63 1.52
CA LYS A 68 -11.07 -2.94 1.61
C LYS A 68 -10.98 -1.59 2.30
N ARG A 69 -10.38 -0.60 1.63
CA ARG A 69 -10.19 0.73 2.21
C ARG A 69 -10.92 1.82 1.46
N ARG A 70 -11.32 2.87 2.18
CA ARG A 70 -11.83 4.13 1.59
C ARG A 70 -10.73 5.09 1.16
N ALA A 71 -9.53 4.97 1.73
CA ALA A 71 -8.40 5.85 1.45
C ALA A 71 -7.06 5.09 1.47
N ILE A 72 -6.18 5.48 0.57
CA ILE A 72 -4.80 4.97 0.42
C ILE A 72 -3.80 6.10 0.73
N PRO A 73 -2.58 5.76 1.17
CA PRO A 73 -1.58 6.78 1.50
C PRO A 73 -1.15 7.54 0.24
N ILE A 74 -0.82 8.82 0.37
CA ILE A 74 -0.39 9.65 -0.78
C ILE A 74 0.97 9.16 -1.31
N GLY A 75 1.88 8.78 -0.42
CA GLY A 75 3.20 8.28 -0.75
C GLY A 75 3.58 7.14 0.17
N LEU A 76 4.42 6.23 -0.32
CA LEU A 76 4.90 5.06 0.42
C LEU A 76 6.20 4.57 -0.21
N ASP A 77 7.24 4.36 0.59
CA ASP A 77 8.46 3.71 0.09
C ASP A 77 8.23 2.21 -0.10
N MET A 78 8.32 1.75 -1.34
CA MET A 78 8.05 0.37 -1.72
C MET A 78 9.29 -0.37 -2.23
N LYS A 79 10.46 0.27 -2.34
CA LYS A 79 11.65 -0.26 -3.04
C LYS A 79 12.19 -1.58 -2.49
N LYS A 80 11.89 -1.88 -1.22
CA LYS A 80 12.32 -3.11 -0.54
C LYS A 80 11.20 -4.15 -0.43
N LEU A 81 10.01 -3.87 -0.94
CA LEU A 81 8.89 -4.79 -0.85
C LEU A 81 9.20 -6.08 -1.62
N VAL A 82 8.82 -7.19 -0.99
CA VAL A 82 8.80 -8.54 -1.54
C VAL A 82 7.37 -8.96 -1.83
N ASN A 83 6.42 -8.49 -1.03
CA ASN A 83 5.01 -8.78 -1.18
C ASN A 83 4.22 -7.48 -1.01
N PHE A 84 3.47 -7.11 -2.04
CA PHE A 84 2.63 -5.93 -2.04
C PHE A 84 1.22 -6.31 -2.47
N ASN A 85 0.30 -6.31 -1.50
CA ASN A 85 -1.09 -6.69 -1.74
C ASN A 85 -1.99 -5.53 -1.33
N VAL A 86 -2.69 -4.95 -2.29
CA VAL A 86 -3.68 -3.92 -2.06
C VAL A 86 -4.95 -4.32 -2.76
N ILE A 87 -5.89 -4.86 -1.98
CA ILE A 87 -7.08 -5.52 -2.51
C ILE A 87 -8.30 -4.67 -2.17
N GLY A 88 -9.15 -4.38 -3.15
CA GLY A 88 -10.39 -3.63 -2.93
C GLY A 88 -10.15 -2.21 -2.41
N CYS A 89 -9.10 -1.53 -2.88
CA CYS A 89 -8.77 -0.17 -2.48
C CYS A 89 -8.90 0.78 -3.67
N PRO A 90 -9.18 2.07 -3.46
CA PRO A 90 -9.39 3.04 -4.51
C PRO A 90 -8.06 3.56 -5.07
N ILE A 91 -7.16 2.65 -5.47
CA ILE A 91 -5.96 3.02 -6.23
C ILE A 91 -6.37 3.43 -7.64
N ARG A 92 -5.68 4.45 -8.16
CA ARG A 92 -5.83 5.00 -9.50
C ARG A 92 -4.50 4.95 -10.23
N ASP A 93 -4.54 5.13 -11.55
CA ASP A 93 -3.37 5.13 -12.43
C ASP A 93 -2.37 6.23 -12.06
N ASP A 94 -2.87 7.36 -11.55
CA ASP A 94 -2.10 8.54 -11.14
C ASP A 94 -1.61 8.48 -9.68
N TRP A 95 -1.78 7.36 -8.98
CA TRP A 95 -1.38 7.24 -7.59
C TRP A 95 0.11 7.54 -7.42
N ARG A 96 0.44 8.58 -6.65
CA ARG A 96 1.82 8.99 -6.37
C ARG A 96 2.68 7.89 -5.74
N GLY A 97 2.07 6.91 -5.07
CA GLY A 97 2.74 5.70 -4.63
C GLY A 97 3.50 5.01 -5.76
N TRP A 98 2.91 4.92 -6.96
CA TRP A 98 3.58 4.40 -8.16
C TRP A 98 4.81 5.21 -8.56
N GLN A 99 4.80 6.52 -8.33
CA GLN A 99 5.87 7.43 -8.71
C GLN A 99 7.03 7.48 -7.72
N THR A 100 6.86 6.96 -6.49
CA THR A 100 7.97 6.76 -5.52
C THR A 100 9.07 5.82 -6.04
N MET A 101 8.83 5.25 -7.22
CA MET A 101 9.62 4.27 -7.93
C MET A 101 10.53 4.86 -9.03
N LYS A 102 10.58 6.20 -9.20
CA LYS A 102 11.33 6.87 -10.29
C LYS A 102 12.61 7.61 -9.90
N LEU A 103 13.59 7.56 -10.81
CA LEU A 103 14.65 8.55 -11.05
C LEU A 103 14.50 9.26 -12.41
N THR A 104 13.60 8.87 -13.32
CA THR A 104 13.38 9.52 -14.64
C THR A 104 11.94 9.39 -15.15
N GLU A 105 11.52 10.30 -16.06
CA GLU A 105 10.17 10.89 -16.11
C GLU A 105 8.99 10.04 -16.60
N ILE A 106 9.10 8.87 -17.22
CA ILE A 106 7.94 8.04 -17.62
C ILE A 106 8.21 6.57 -17.24
N GLU A 107 7.17 5.81 -16.81
CA GLU A 107 7.15 4.35 -16.48
C GLU A 107 7.33 3.89 -14.99
N GLY A 108 6.55 2.85 -14.60
CA GLY A 108 6.00 2.59 -13.26
C GLY A 108 6.80 1.71 -12.27
N LEU A 109 6.43 0.43 -12.10
CA LEU A 109 6.85 -0.45 -10.98
C LEU A 109 8.35 -0.86 -10.92
N GLU A 110 9.21 -0.23 -11.71
CA GLU A 110 10.57 -0.64 -12.07
C GLU A 110 11.55 -0.64 -10.88
N GLY A 111 11.30 0.19 -9.89
CA GLY A 111 12.10 0.27 -8.67
C GLY A 111 11.91 -0.91 -7.71
N LEU A 112 11.02 -1.84 -8.02
CA LEU A 112 10.65 -2.97 -7.18
C LEU A 112 11.40 -4.26 -7.55
N ALA A 113 12.72 -4.17 -7.72
CA ALA A 113 13.56 -5.31 -8.09
C ALA A 113 13.45 -6.51 -7.14
N THR A 114 12.98 -6.31 -5.91
CA THR A 114 12.78 -7.39 -4.93
C THR A 114 11.35 -7.94 -4.88
N LEU A 115 10.40 -7.34 -5.60
CA LEU A 115 8.99 -7.73 -5.51
C LEU A 115 8.76 -9.08 -6.17
N GLN A 116 8.20 -10.00 -5.39
CA GLN A 116 7.92 -11.37 -5.82
C GLN A 116 6.42 -11.62 -5.95
N SER A 117 5.59 -10.86 -5.24
CA SER A 117 4.13 -10.99 -5.27
C SER A 117 3.46 -9.63 -5.31
N LEU A 118 2.57 -9.46 -6.29
CA LEU A 118 1.68 -8.33 -6.45
C LEU A 118 0.23 -8.79 -6.53
N ASP A 119 -0.61 -8.31 -5.63
CA ASP A 119 -2.07 -8.48 -5.71
C ASP A 119 -2.75 -7.12 -5.62
N ILE A 120 -3.32 -6.68 -6.74
CA ILE A 120 -4.07 -5.42 -6.87
C ILE A 120 -5.52 -5.68 -7.25
N SER A 121 -6.03 -6.87 -6.93
CA SER A 121 -7.39 -7.28 -7.28
C SER A 121 -8.45 -6.34 -6.69
N ARG A 122 -9.58 -6.19 -7.40
CA ARG A 122 -10.72 -5.34 -6.99
C ARG A 122 -10.38 -3.86 -6.85
N CYS A 123 -9.31 -3.40 -7.50
CA CYS A 123 -9.01 -1.97 -7.60
C CYS A 123 -9.78 -1.40 -8.80
N GLU A 124 -11.05 -1.07 -8.60
CA GLU A 124 -11.98 -0.72 -9.70
C GLU A 124 -11.60 0.55 -10.46
N ASN A 125 -10.85 1.47 -9.84
CA ASN A 125 -10.40 2.72 -10.48
C ASN A 125 -9.00 2.61 -11.11
N LEU A 126 -8.38 1.44 -11.06
CA LEU A 126 -7.08 1.17 -11.67
C LEU A 126 -7.33 0.58 -13.05
N THR A 127 -7.12 1.39 -14.09
CA THR A 127 -7.34 1.01 -15.49
C THR A 127 -6.04 0.66 -16.19
N GLN A 128 -4.91 1.22 -15.74
CA GLN A 128 -3.61 1.00 -16.36
C GLN A 128 -2.52 0.82 -15.30
N VAL A 129 -1.67 -0.19 -15.50
CA VAL A 129 -0.48 -0.45 -14.67
C VAL A 129 0.73 -0.62 -15.58
N PHE A 130 1.64 0.34 -15.55
CA PHE A 130 2.86 0.34 -16.36
C PHE A 130 4.07 -0.15 -15.56
N GLY A 131 5.09 -0.66 -16.26
CA GLY A 131 6.35 -1.07 -15.63
C GLY A 131 6.32 -2.46 -14.99
N LEU A 132 5.27 -3.26 -15.23
CA LEU A 132 5.19 -4.65 -14.78
C LEU A 132 6.27 -5.51 -15.44
N GLU A 133 6.60 -5.21 -16.69
CA GLU A 133 7.62 -5.89 -17.50
C GLU A 133 9.04 -5.74 -16.95
N LYS A 134 9.27 -4.75 -16.08
CA LYS A 134 10.56 -4.49 -15.40
C LYS A 134 10.66 -5.17 -14.03
N LEU A 135 9.63 -5.89 -13.59
CA LEU A 135 9.63 -6.64 -12.33
C LEU A 135 10.29 -8.01 -12.46
N GLU A 136 11.62 -8.03 -12.59
CA GLU A 136 12.41 -9.25 -12.85
C GLU A 136 12.24 -10.35 -11.79
N SER A 137 11.94 -9.98 -10.54
CA SER A 137 11.74 -10.93 -9.44
C SER A 137 10.30 -11.40 -9.27
N LEU A 138 9.34 -10.89 -10.05
CA LEU A 138 7.91 -11.19 -9.86
C LEU A 138 7.61 -12.64 -10.18
N ARG A 139 6.92 -13.31 -9.25
CA ARG A 139 6.53 -14.73 -9.36
C ARG A 139 5.02 -14.93 -9.31
N SER A 140 4.29 -13.95 -8.78
CA SER A 140 2.84 -13.99 -8.62
C SER A 140 2.25 -12.63 -8.91
N LEU A 141 1.31 -12.57 -9.84
CA LEU A 141 0.53 -11.38 -10.18
C LEU A 141 -0.96 -11.72 -10.11
N LYS A 142 -1.73 -10.88 -9.42
CA LYS A 142 -3.20 -10.94 -9.40
C LYS A 142 -3.78 -9.55 -9.63
N MET A 143 -4.66 -9.44 -10.62
CA MET A 143 -5.32 -8.20 -11.04
C MET A 143 -6.81 -8.44 -11.36
N THR A 144 -7.44 -9.42 -10.70
CA THR A 144 -8.84 -9.79 -10.99
C THR A 144 -9.80 -8.71 -10.53
N GLU A 145 -10.90 -8.49 -11.27
CA GLU A 145 -11.92 -7.49 -10.92
C GLU A 145 -11.36 -6.05 -10.89
N CYS A 146 -10.26 -5.78 -11.61
CA CYS A 146 -9.90 -4.42 -12.03
C CYS A 146 -10.69 -4.10 -13.31
N VAL A 147 -11.14 -2.86 -13.49
CA VAL A 147 -11.93 -2.50 -14.66
C VAL A 147 -10.97 -2.18 -15.81
N ASP A 148 -10.70 -3.18 -16.64
CA ASP A 148 -10.20 -2.93 -18.00
C ASP A 148 -11.33 -2.23 -18.76
N GLN A 149 -11.23 -0.92 -18.98
CA GLN A 149 -12.04 -0.23 -19.97
C GLN A 149 -11.29 -0.16 -21.30
N GLU A 150 -10.94 -1.31 -21.86
CA GLU A 150 -10.92 -1.43 -23.32
C GLU A 150 -12.23 -2.12 -23.72
N ILE A 151 -13.21 -1.33 -24.16
CA ILE A 151 -14.15 -1.57 -25.27
C ILE A 151 -15.02 -0.30 -25.38
N ALA A 152 -14.63 0.57 -26.32
CA ALA A 152 -15.47 1.23 -27.32
C ALA A 152 -14.59 2.07 -28.26
#